data_AF-A0A165PJ74-F1
#
_entry.id   AF-A0A165PJ74-F1
#
_cell.length_a   1.000
_cell.length_b   1.000
_cell.length_c   1.000
_cell.angle_alpha   90.00
_cell.angle_beta   90.00
_cell.angle_gamma   90.00
#
_symmetry.space_group_name_H-M   'P 1'
#
loop_
_entity.id
_entity.type
_entity.pdbx_description
1 polymer ?
#
loop_
_entity_poly.entity_id
_entity_poly.type
_entity_poly.pdbx_seq_one_letter_code
_entity_poly.pdbx_strand_id
1 'polypeptide(L)'
;MQFSGLFVLVAVALVPSVLAQNFGASCNNIHLTGTGPSVSVQATCFLPNGTTKSSTLGLSSCLTNSGGSLRCARGGNAMQSCSGCTLSGTSLRCNCGDGKGGNPSTTIDLNQCIANNNGNLGC
;
A
#
# COMPACT_ATOMS: atom_id res chain seq x y z
N MET A 1 5.40 2.79 58.60
CA MET A 1 5.12 3.87 57.62
C MET A 1 5.37 3.29 56.23
N GLN A 2 4.33 2.82 55.55
CA GLN A 2 4.41 2.11 54.27
C GLN A 2 4.23 3.13 53.14
N PHE A 3 5.28 3.41 52.37
CA PHE A 3 5.19 4.31 51.22
C PHE A 3 4.61 3.57 50.02
N SER A 4 3.38 3.94 49.69
CA SER A 4 2.59 3.43 48.58
C SER A 4 3.20 3.87 47.24
N GLY A 5 3.76 2.92 46.49
CA GLY A 5 4.32 3.16 45.16
C GLY A 5 3.22 3.14 44.09
N LEU A 6 2.88 4.31 43.55
CA LEU A 6 2.05 4.42 42.35
C LEU A 6 2.87 4.04 41.11
N PHE A 7 2.62 2.84 40.58
CA PHE A 7 3.09 2.43 39.25
C PHE A 7 2.24 3.14 38.18
N VAL A 8 2.81 4.13 37.52
CA VAL A 8 2.21 4.77 36.33
C VAL A 8 2.50 3.88 35.12
N LEU A 9 1.49 3.15 34.64
CA LEU A 9 1.55 2.42 33.38
C LEU A 9 1.46 3.41 32.21
N VAL A 10 2.60 3.74 31.61
CA VAL A 10 2.65 4.48 30.34
C VAL A 10 2.36 3.50 29.21
N ALA A 11 1.13 3.52 28.70
CA ALA A 11 0.76 2.80 27.49
C ALA A 11 1.36 3.52 26.27
N VAL A 12 2.51 3.05 25.79
CA VAL A 12 3.09 3.50 24.52
C VAL A 12 2.22 2.93 23.39
N ALA A 13 1.32 3.75 22.86
CA ALA A 13 0.61 3.42 21.63
C ALA A 13 1.62 3.39 20.47
N LEU A 14 1.98 2.19 20.03
CA LEU A 14 2.69 1.99 18.77
C LEU A 14 1.73 2.36 17.64
N VAL A 15 1.68 3.65 17.28
CA VAL A 15 1.09 4.07 16.02
C VAL A 15 2.00 3.54 14.90
N PRO A 16 1.53 2.62 14.04
CA PRO A 16 2.31 2.24 12.88
C PRO A 16 2.44 3.48 12.00
N SER A 17 3.61 4.08 12.01
CA SER A 17 3.97 5.14 11.06
C SER A 17 3.99 4.51 9.68
N VAL A 18 2.91 4.66 8.93
CA VAL A 18 2.90 4.44 7.49
C VAL A 18 3.79 5.53 6.92
N LEU A 19 5.09 5.23 6.79
CA LEU A 19 5.99 6.08 6.02
C LEU A 19 5.43 6.10 4.61
N ALA A 20 4.82 7.21 4.21
CA ALA A 20 4.47 7.43 2.81
C ALA A 20 5.78 7.37 2.02
N GLN A 21 5.94 6.35 1.19
CA GLN A 21 7.20 6.10 0.48
C GLN A 21 7.24 6.73 -0.93
N ASN A 22 6.17 7.45 -1.30
CA ASN A 22 6.05 8.43 -2.39
C ASN A 22 6.78 8.09 -3.71
N PHE A 23 6.61 6.86 -4.20
CA PHE A 23 7.25 6.43 -5.46
C PHE A 23 6.86 7.30 -6.65
N GLY A 24 5.65 7.87 -6.67
CA GLY A 24 5.15 8.69 -7.77
C GLY A 24 5.95 9.97 -8.03
N ALA A 25 6.72 10.46 -7.05
CA ALA A 25 7.62 11.59 -7.24
C ALA A 25 8.88 11.23 -8.04
N SER A 26 9.22 9.93 -8.14
CA SER A 26 10.46 9.44 -8.75
C SER A 26 10.23 8.29 -9.74
N CYS A 27 8.99 8.10 -10.18
CA CYS A 27 8.63 7.12 -11.20
C CYS A 27 7.64 7.74 -12.21
N ASN A 28 7.80 7.36 -13.48
CA ASN A 28 6.97 7.76 -14.61
C ASN A 28 6.25 6.55 -15.23
N ASN A 29 5.34 6.81 -16.17
CA ASN A 29 4.58 5.78 -16.89
C ASN A 29 3.89 4.77 -15.95
N ILE A 30 3.32 5.28 -14.85
CA ILE A 30 2.66 4.45 -13.83
C ILE A 30 1.33 3.94 -14.39
N HIS A 31 1.16 2.63 -14.45
CA HIS A 31 -0.07 1.99 -14.92
C HIS A 31 -0.27 0.62 -14.25
N LEU A 32 -1.51 0.12 -14.32
CA LEU A 32 -1.82 -1.24 -13.87
C LEU A 32 -1.58 -2.24 -14.98
N THR A 33 -1.06 -3.42 -14.61
CA THR A 33 -0.88 -4.57 -15.49
C THR A 33 -1.46 -5.81 -14.83
N GLY A 34 -1.85 -6.81 -15.63
CA GLY A 34 -2.48 -8.03 -15.14
C GLY A 34 -3.96 -7.86 -14.78
N THR A 35 -4.56 -8.93 -14.29
CA THR A 35 -6.01 -9.02 -14.01
C THR A 35 -6.28 -9.81 -12.75
N GLY A 36 -7.38 -9.48 -12.06
CA GLY A 36 -7.83 -10.19 -10.86
C GLY A 36 -6.76 -10.21 -9.76
N PRO A 37 -6.44 -11.39 -9.16
CA PRO A 37 -5.53 -11.47 -8.02
C PRO A 37 -4.07 -11.14 -8.35
N SER A 38 -3.71 -11.15 -9.64
CA SER A 38 -2.35 -10.91 -10.14
C SER A 38 -2.14 -9.46 -10.62
N VAL A 39 -3.07 -8.56 -10.35
CA VAL A 39 -2.91 -7.15 -10.73
C VAL A 39 -1.69 -6.54 -10.04
N SER A 40 -0.88 -5.88 -10.84
CA SER A 40 0.40 -5.30 -10.46
C SER A 40 0.45 -3.85 -10.93
N VAL A 41 1.21 -3.02 -10.24
CA VAL A 41 1.58 -1.70 -10.74
C VAL A 41 2.92 -1.80 -11.44
N GLN A 42 3.00 -1.25 -12.64
CA GLN A 42 4.24 -1.11 -13.39
C GLN A 42 4.55 0.38 -13.52
N ALA A 43 5.81 0.74 -13.30
CA ALA A 43 6.31 2.09 -13.49
C ALA A 43 7.78 2.08 -13.91
N THR A 44 8.22 3.18 -14.53
CA THR A 44 9.63 3.43 -14.86
C THR A 44 10.22 4.37 -13.81
N CYS A 45 11.09 3.85 -12.96
CA CYS A 45 11.58 4.54 -11.77
C CYS A 45 13.03 5.02 -11.94
N PHE A 46 13.33 6.20 -11.41
CA PHE A 46 14.67 6.77 -11.43
C PHE A 46 15.61 6.06 -10.44
N LEU A 47 16.86 5.91 -10.86
CA LEU A 47 17.99 5.45 -10.04
C LEU A 47 18.76 6.67 -9.51
N PRO A 48 19.59 6.50 -8.45
CA PRO A 48 20.40 7.59 -7.90
C PRO A 48 21.37 8.25 -8.89
N ASN A 49 21.77 7.53 -9.94
CA ASN A 49 22.64 8.04 -11.01
C ASN A 49 21.87 8.78 -12.12
N GLY A 50 20.57 9.01 -11.96
CA GLY A 50 19.72 9.71 -12.92
C GLY A 50 19.20 8.85 -14.08
N THR A 51 19.60 7.59 -14.20
CA THR A 51 19.01 6.68 -15.20
C THR A 51 17.66 6.14 -14.72
N THR A 52 16.93 5.46 -15.61
CA THR A 52 15.62 4.88 -15.29
C THR A 52 15.62 3.36 -15.45
N LYS A 53 14.80 2.67 -14.66
CA LYS A 53 14.54 1.24 -14.77
C LYS A 53 13.05 0.96 -14.69
N SER A 54 12.56 0.07 -15.54
CA SER A 54 11.18 -0.44 -15.43
C SER A 54 11.09 -1.42 -14.26
N SER A 55 10.09 -1.23 -13.41
CA SER A 55 9.83 -2.07 -12.26
C SER A 55 8.34 -2.39 -12.18
N THR A 56 8.04 -3.61 -11.73
CA THR A 56 6.67 -4.10 -11.57
C THR A 56 6.53 -4.66 -10.16
N LEU A 57 5.43 -4.31 -9.49
CA LEU A 57 5.13 -4.73 -8.12
C LEU A 57 3.68 -5.22 -8.05
N GLY A 58 3.48 -6.44 -7.53
CA GLY A 58 2.15 -6.98 -7.30
C GLY A 58 1.43 -6.19 -6.22
N LEU A 59 0.22 -5.69 -6.47
CA LEU A 59 -0.49 -4.87 -5.48
C LEU A 59 -0.80 -5.66 -4.19
N SER A 60 -1.02 -6.96 -4.31
CA SER A 60 -1.19 -7.90 -3.18
C SER A 60 0.01 -7.97 -2.24
N SER A 61 1.22 -7.61 -2.67
CA SER A 61 2.40 -7.63 -1.78
C SER A 61 2.43 -6.46 -0.82
N CYS A 62 1.69 -5.38 -1.11
CA CYS A 62 1.77 -4.12 -0.36
C CYS A 62 0.42 -3.59 0.12
N LEU A 63 -0.68 -4.20 -0.31
CA LEU A 63 -2.03 -3.84 0.08
C LEU A 63 -2.73 -5.02 0.73
N THR A 64 -3.53 -4.73 1.76
CA THR A 64 -4.53 -5.63 2.34
C THR A 64 -5.92 -5.05 2.19
N ASN A 65 -6.93 -5.93 2.17
CA ASN A 65 -8.32 -5.56 2.28
C ASN A 65 -8.78 -5.78 3.73
N SER A 66 -9.09 -4.70 4.44
CA SER A 66 -9.61 -4.73 5.80
C SER A 66 -11.09 -4.36 5.79
N GLY A 67 -11.96 -5.38 5.72
CA GLY A 67 -13.42 -5.19 5.78
C GLY A 67 -13.99 -4.32 4.65
N GLY A 68 -13.47 -4.45 3.43
CA GLY A 68 -13.88 -3.66 2.26
C GLY A 68 -13.08 -2.37 2.06
N SER A 69 -12.11 -2.08 2.94
CA SER A 69 -11.24 -0.91 2.83
C SER A 69 -9.79 -1.31 2.52
N LEU A 70 -9.20 -0.72 1.47
CA LEU A 70 -7.79 -0.91 1.17
C LEU A 70 -6.90 -0.24 2.20
N ARG A 71 -5.84 -0.93 2.62
CA ARG A 71 -4.80 -0.42 3.54
C ARG A 71 -3.43 -0.89 3.12
N CYS A 72 -2.40 -0.12 3.47
CA CYS A 72 -1.02 -0.55 3.30
C CYS A 72 -0.71 -1.71 4.25
N ALA A 73 -0.23 -2.82 3.72
CA ALA A 73 0.27 -3.95 4.51
C ALA A 73 1.16 -4.84 3.63
N ARG A 74 2.34 -5.20 4.15
CA ARG A 74 3.22 -6.17 3.49
C ARG A 74 2.57 -7.55 3.49
N GLY A 75 2.53 -8.21 2.33
CA GLY A 75 1.90 -9.51 2.14
C GLY A 75 0.38 -9.51 2.37
N GLY A 76 -0.28 -8.38 2.12
CA GLY A 76 -1.68 -8.17 2.52
C GLY A 76 -2.73 -8.88 1.68
N ASN A 77 -2.38 -9.41 0.51
CA ASN A 77 -3.24 -10.19 -0.38
C ASN A 77 -4.57 -9.52 -0.76
N ALA A 78 -4.62 -8.18 -0.81
CA ALA A 78 -5.85 -7.43 -1.08
C ALA A 78 -6.59 -7.90 -2.34
N MET A 79 -5.86 -8.20 -3.42
CA MET A 79 -6.46 -8.50 -4.72
C MET A 79 -7.15 -9.87 -4.78
N GLN A 80 -7.07 -10.69 -3.72
CA GLN A 80 -7.88 -11.91 -3.59
C GLN A 80 -9.37 -11.62 -3.43
N SER A 81 -9.71 -10.45 -2.88
CA SER A 81 -11.08 -10.03 -2.61
C SER A 81 -11.44 -8.67 -3.21
N CYS A 82 -10.50 -8.05 -3.93
CA CYS A 82 -10.72 -6.79 -4.63
C CYS A 82 -10.74 -7.01 -6.14
N SER A 83 -11.58 -6.26 -6.85
CA SER A 83 -11.72 -6.30 -8.30
C SER A 83 -12.10 -4.93 -8.86
N GLY A 84 -12.11 -4.81 -10.19
CA GLY A 84 -12.47 -3.56 -10.87
C GLY A 84 -11.53 -2.39 -10.55
N CYS A 85 -10.25 -2.69 -10.33
CA CYS A 85 -9.26 -1.68 -9.97
C CYS A 85 -8.94 -0.75 -11.14
N THR A 86 -8.92 0.55 -10.85
CA THR A 86 -8.53 1.61 -11.77
C THR A 86 -7.52 2.52 -11.09
N LEU A 87 -6.57 3.04 -11.86
CA LEU A 87 -5.50 3.90 -11.37
C LEU A 87 -5.59 5.26 -12.04
N SER A 88 -5.52 6.33 -11.23
CA SER A 88 -5.42 7.71 -11.70
C SER A 88 -4.24 8.38 -10.97
N GLY A 89 -3.15 8.62 -11.71
CA GLY A 89 -1.87 9.02 -11.11
C GLY A 89 -1.35 7.93 -10.17
N THR A 90 -1.37 8.20 -8.86
CA THR A 90 -1.04 7.22 -7.81
C THR A 90 -2.27 6.77 -7.01
N SER A 91 -3.45 7.32 -7.30
CA SER A 91 -4.69 6.96 -6.61
C SER A 91 -5.28 5.69 -7.21
N LEU A 92 -5.29 4.61 -6.42
CA LEU A 92 -5.88 3.34 -6.78
C LEU A 92 -7.29 3.26 -6.22
N ARG A 93 -8.28 3.06 -7.09
CA ARG A 93 -9.67 2.79 -6.72
C ARG A 93 -10.04 1.36 -7.11
N CYS A 94 -10.57 0.59 -6.16
CA CYS A 94 -11.04 -0.78 -6.37
C CYS A 94 -12.38 -1.00 -5.67
N ASN A 95 -13.06 -2.10 -5.99
CA ASN A 95 -14.19 -2.60 -5.21
C ASN A 95 -13.72 -3.84 -4.45
N CYS A 96 -13.85 -3.84 -3.13
CA CYS A 96 -13.28 -4.86 -2.26
C CYS A 96 -14.35 -5.51 -1.41
N GLY A 97 -14.32 -6.84 -1.30
CA GLY A 97 -15.27 -7.59 -0.49
C GLY A 97 -15.20 -7.20 0.99
N ASP A 98 -16.35 -6.97 1.62
CA ASP A 98 -16.44 -6.62 3.04
C ASP A 98 -16.57 -7.84 3.98
N GLY A 99 -16.60 -9.05 3.41
CA GLY A 99 -16.82 -10.31 4.14
C GLY A 99 -18.27 -10.57 4.54
N LYS A 100 -19.21 -9.68 4.15
CA LYS A 100 -20.64 -9.76 4.43
C LYS A 100 -21.48 -9.89 3.15
N GLY A 101 -20.82 -10.12 2.02
CA GLY A 101 -21.44 -10.22 0.69
C GLY A 101 -21.49 -8.90 -0.08
N GLY A 102 -20.98 -7.80 0.50
CA GLY A 102 -20.85 -6.51 -0.18
C GLY A 102 -19.45 -6.32 -0.77
N ASN A 103 -19.37 -5.51 -1.84
CA ASN A 103 -18.11 -5.10 -2.47
C ASN A 103 -18.02 -3.56 -2.52
N PRO A 104 -17.92 -2.86 -1.38
CA PRO A 104 -17.79 -1.40 -1.36
C PRO A 104 -16.60 -0.91 -2.20
N SER A 105 -16.77 0.29 -2.76
CA SER A 105 -15.69 1.00 -3.45
C SER A 105 -14.75 1.63 -2.43
N THR A 106 -13.46 1.46 -2.61
CA THR A 106 -12.40 1.99 -1.75
C THR A 106 -11.30 2.61 -2.60
N THR A 107 -10.70 3.68 -2.10
CA THR A 107 -9.60 4.39 -2.75
C THR A 107 -8.43 4.52 -1.79
N ILE A 108 -7.21 4.31 -2.30
CA ILE A 108 -5.97 4.50 -1.56
C ILE A 108 -4.94 5.19 -2.46
N ASP A 109 -4.15 6.10 -1.90
CA ASP A 109 -3.00 6.65 -2.60
C ASP A 109 -1.82 5.70 -2.45
N LEU A 110 -1.35 5.13 -3.56
CA LEU A 110 -0.22 4.20 -3.57
C LEU A 110 1.08 4.85 -3.09
N ASN A 111 1.21 6.18 -3.14
CA ASN A 111 2.35 6.87 -2.51
C ASN A 111 2.42 6.64 -0.99
N GLN A 112 1.32 6.27 -0.35
CA GLN A 112 1.30 5.93 1.07
C GLN A 112 1.92 4.55 1.33
N CYS A 113 1.91 3.65 0.35
CA CYS A 113 2.32 2.27 0.55
C CYS A 113 3.59 1.88 -0.22
N ILE A 114 3.86 2.51 -1.36
CA ILE A 114 4.87 2.08 -2.33
C ILE A 114 5.99 3.12 -2.43
N ALA A 115 7.21 2.59 -2.46
CA ALA A 115 8.48 3.28 -2.55
C ALA A 115 9.17 3.00 -3.89
N ASN A 116 10.06 3.90 -4.28
CA ASN A 116 11.11 3.62 -5.26
C ASN A 116 12.45 3.39 -4.53
N ASN A 117 12.89 2.14 -4.48
CA ASN A 117 14.17 1.73 -3.91
C ASN A 117 15.20 1.47 -5.02
N ASN A 118 15.93 2.52 -5.39
CA ASN A 118 16.97 2.48 -6.44
C ASN A 118 16.47 1.88 -7.76
N GLY A 119 15.31 2.34 -8.24
CA GLY A 119 14.67 1.88 -9.47
C GLY A 119 13.83 0.61 -9.29
N ASN A 120 13.62 0.12 -8.06
CA ASN A 120 12.76 -1.03 -7.76
C ASN A 120 11.58 -0.60 -6.89
N LEU A 121 10.37 -0.90 -7.35
CA LEU A 121 9.15 -0.68 -6.57
C LEU A 121 9.10 -1.65 -5.39
N GLY A 122 8.71 -1.15 -4.22
CA GLY A 122 8.50 -1.98 -3.04
C GLY A 122 7.65 -1.29 -1.98
N CYS A 123 7.34 -2.04 -0.93
CA CYS A 123 6.79 -1.56 0.33
C CYS A 123 7.64 -2.17 1.46
#